data_AF-A0A839TV50-F1
#
_entry.id   AF-A0A839TV50-F1
#
_cell.length_a   1.000
_cell.length_b   1.000
_cell.length_c   1.000
_cell.angle_alpha   90.00
_cell.angle_beta   90.00
_cell.angle_gamma   90.00
#
_symmetry.space_group_name_H-M   'P 1'
#
loop_
_entity.id
_entity.type
_entity.pdbx_description
1 polymer ?
#
loop_
_entity_poly.entity_id
_entity_poly.type
_entity_poly.pdbx_seq_one_letter_code
_entity_poly.pdbx_strand_id
1 'polypeptide(L)'
;MAKTIVEKLNLQKYNKTAVLHQPEGEDLLAGLEGYDTELKDGGYDLIFAFVLDMESLQALVRKVIDGNHLNEGGYLYAAYPKKGNKVYSTYIHRDELLEGLGAEENGYIGTSNIKFARMVGLNDVFTVVGLKAEKQSKKQPSSKPSQSVGDYEALIPEVEKDLQDAPEVLAFYQSLTPGYRRDWARYVYSAVQEETREKRREEMKTALAAGYKTMDLYRRR
;
A
#
# COMPACT_ATOMS: atom_id res chain seq x y z
N MET A 1 -1.99 25.10 19.08
CA MET A 1 -3.35 24.58 18.80
C MET A 1 -3.20 23.29 18.01
N ALA A 2 -3.93 22.23 18.37
CA ALA A 2 -3.91 20.99 17.59
C ALA A 2 -4.62 21.25 16.25
N LYS A 3 -4.00 20.87 15.13
CA LYS A 3 -4.61 21.02 13.80
C LYS A 3 -5.88 20.16 13.71
N THR A 4 -6.95 20.72 13.16
CA THR A 4 -8.22 19.99 12.95
C THR A 4 -8.03 18.92 11.87
N ILE A 5 -8.95 17.97 11.76
CA ILE A 5 -8.88 16.96 10.68
C ILE A 5 -9.05 17.59 9.30
N VAL A 6 -9.86 18.66 9.22
CA VAL A 6 -10.07 19.45 8.02
C VAL A 6 -8.74 20.01 7.52
N GLU A 7 -7.91 20.55 8.42
CA GLU A 7 -6.57 21.05 8.07
C GLU A 7 -5.58 19.92 7.77
N LYS A 8 -5.57 18.86 8.58
CA LYS A 8 -4.65 17.71 8.41
C LYS A 8 -4.83 17.02 7.06
N LEU A 9 -6.07 16.90 6.59
CA LEU A 9 -6.42 16.26 5.32
C LEU A 9 -6.60 17.27 4.18
N ASN A 10 -6.52 18.56 4.48
CA ASN A 10 -6.79 19.66 3.55
C ASN A 10 -8.13 19.48 2.83
N LEU A 11 -9.21 19.30 3.60
CA LEU A 11 -10.54 18.97 3.08
C LEU A 11 -11.21 20.16 2.34
N GLN A 12 -10.80 21.39 2.62
CA GLN A 12 -11.37 22.60 2.00
C GLN A 12 -11.07 22.75 0.51
N LYS A 13 -10.15 21.96 -0.05
CA LYS A 13 -9.83 22.00 -1.48
C LYS A 13 -10.87 21.32 -2.37
N TYR A 14 -11.78 20.54 -1.78
CA TYR A 14 -12.75 19.73 -2.50
C TYR A 14 -14.06 20.52 -2.66
N ASN A 15 -14.66 20.47 -3.86
CA ASN A 15 -15.85 21.28 -4.15
C ASN A 15 -17.12 20.54 -3.74
N LYS A 16 -17.32 19.33 -4.28
CA LYS A 16 -18.53 18.56 -4.00
C LYS A 16 -18.27 17.57 -2.88
N THR A 17 -18.80 17.87 -1.69
CA THR A 17 -18.50 17.13 -0.46
C THR A 17 -19.74 16.54 0.18
N ALA A 18 -19.62 15.37 0.79
CA ALA A 18 -20.67 14.74 1.60
C ALA A 18 -20.10 14.31 2.96
N VAL A 19 -20.89 14.47 4.01
CA VAL A 19 -20.60 14.02 5.37
C VAL A 19 -21.71 13.08 5.82
N LEU A 20 -21.37 11.82 6.11
CA LEU A 20 -22.34 10.78 6.46
C LEU A 20 -22.16 10.33 7.91
N HIS A 21 -23.28 10.06 8.58
CA HIS A 21 -23.34 9.45 9.91
C HIS A 21 -22.53 10.19 10.98
N GLN A 22 -22.40 11.52 10.89
CA GLN A 22 -21.70 12.30 11.90
C GLN A 22 -22.31 12.08 13.29
N PRO A 23 -21.51 11.77 14.33
CA PRO A 23 -22.03 11.59 15.68
C PRO A 23 -22.61 12.91 16.21
N GLU A 24 -23.79 12.84 16.84
CA GLU A 24 -24.44 14.00 17.44
C GLU A 24 -23.59 14.59 18.58
N GLY A 25 -23.47 15.92 18.60
CA GLY A 25 -22.84 16.65 19.71
C GLY A 25 -21.33 16.90 19.58
N GLU A 26 -20.65 16.38 18.55
CA GLU A 26 -19.24 16.72 18.28
C GLU A 26 -19.05 17.39 16.91
N ASP A 27 -18.51 18.62 16.92
CA ASP A 27 -18.10 19.33 15.70
C ASP A 27 -16.70 18.87 15.23
N LEU A 28 -16.59 17.58 14.88
CA LEU A 28 -15.33 16.94 14.47
C LEU A 28 -14.81 17.44 13.12
N LEU A 29 -15.66 18.11 12.35
CA LEU A 29 -15.38 18.64 11.02
C LEU A 29 -15.46 20.18 11.00
N ALA A 30 -15.23 20.83 12.15
CA ALA A 30 -15.20 22.28 12.27
C ALA A 30 -14.35 22.93 11.16
N GLY A 31 -14.99 23.79 10.36
CA GLY A 31 -14.37 24.49 9.23
C GLY A 31 -14.57 23.83 7.86
N LEU A 32 -15.35 22.74 7.76
CA LEU A 32 -15.90 22.26 6.50
C LEU A 32 -17.31 22.82 6.33
N GLU A 33 -17.57 23.55 5.24
CA GLU A 33 -18.88 24.13 4.93
C GLU A 33 -19.39 23.61 3.58
N GLY A 34 -20.70 23.65 3.36
CA GLY A 34 -21.30 23.29 2.07
C GLY A 34 -21.23 21.80 1.71
N TYR A 35 -21.49 20.92 2.68
CA TYR A 35 -21.55 19.47 2.47
C TYR A 35 -22.98 18.93 2.44
N ASP A 36 -23.20 17.87 1.67
CA ASP A 36 -24.42 17.07 1.73
C ASP A 36 -24.37 16.11 2.93
N THR A 37 -25.50 15.86 3.59
CA THR A 37 -25.59 14.87 4.69
C THR A 37 -25.97 13.46 4.22
N GLU A 38 -26.28 13.32 2.94
CA GLU A 38 -26.66 12.07 2.28
C GLU A 38 -26.01 12.00 0.89
N LEU A 39 -25.75 10.78 0.41
CA LEU A 39 -25.26 10.58 -0.95
C LEU A 39 -26.38 10.80 -1.96
N LYS A 40 -26.27 11.87 -2.74
CA LYS A 40 -27.17 12.16 -3.87
C LYS A 40 -26.63 11.54 -5.15
N ASP A 41 -27.45 11.58 -6.20
CA ASP A 41 -27.03 11.19 -7.54
C ASP A 41 -25.87 12.06 -8.04
N GLY A 42 -24.85 11.39 -8.58
CA GLY A 42 -23.62 11.99 -9.08
C GLY A 42 -22.41 11.81 -8.15
N GLY A 43 -21.21 12.03 -8.70
CA GLY A 43 -19.97 11.83 -7.97
C GLY A 43 -19.63 12.99 -7.04
N TYR A 44 -18.90 12.67 -5.97
CA TYR A 44 -18.34 13.57 -4.97
C TYR A 44 -16.81 13.59 -5.07
N ASP A 45 -16.22 14.75 -4.77
CA ASP A 45 -14.77 14.89 -4.66
C ASP A 45 -14.27 14.43 -3.27
N LEU A 46 -15.16 14.52 -2.28
CA LEU A 46 -14.92 14.12 -0.91
C LEU A 46 -16.19 13.50 -0.31
N ILE A 47 -16.08 12.29 0.22
CA ILE A 47 -17.06 11.69 1.11
C ILE A 47 -16.34 11.48 2.45
N PHE A 48 -16.83 12.11 3.51
CA PHE A 48 -16.40 11.84 4.87
C PHE A 48 -17.51 11.09 5.58
N ALA A 49 -17.21 10.01 6.28
CA ALA A 49 -18.22 9.22 6.96
C ALA A 49 -17.70 8.69 8.29
N PHE A 50 -18.60 8.46 9.23
CA PHE A 50 -18.28 7.77 10.48
C PHE A 50 -18.91 6.38 10.46
N VAL A 51 -18.12 5.37 10.86
CA VAL A 51 -18.52 3.96 10.89
C VAL A 51 -18.04 3.34 12.18
N LEU A 52 -18.92 2.65 12.90
CA LEU A 52 -18.63 2.18 14.26
C LEU A 52 -18.03 0.77 14.29
N ASP A 53 -18.22 0.00 13.23
CA ASP A 53 -17.78 -1.38 13.09
C ASP A 53 -17.36 -1.71 11.66
N MET A 54 -16.78 -2.90 11.49
CA MET A 54 -16.28 -3.37 10.21
C MET A 54 -17.40 -3.56 9.18
N GLU A 55 -18.57 -4.03 9.60
CA GLU A 55 -19.70 -4.29 8.70
C GLU A 55 -20.22 -2.98 8.09
N SER A 56 -20.37 -1.93 8.91
CA SER A 56 -20.74 -0.58 8.50
C SER A 56 -19.70 0.03 7.55
N LEU A 57 -18.41 -0.21 7.82
CA LEU A 57 -17.33 0.23 6.93
C LEU A 57 -17.40 -0.47 5.57
N GLN A 58 -17.57 -1.80 5.55
CA GLN A 58 -17.73 -2.56 4.31
C GLN A 58 -18.97 -2.11 3.52
N ALA A 59 -20.10 -1.92 4.21
CA ALA A 59 -21.36 -1.48 3.60
C ALA A 59 -21.22 -0.09 2.97
N LEU A 60 -20.56 0.85 3.67
CA LEU A 60 -20.26 2.18 3.16
C LEU A 60 -19.39 2.11 1.90
N VAL A 61 -18.29 1.36 1.95
CA VAL A 61 -17.37 1.24 0.80
C VAL A 61 -18.08 0.61 -0.40
N ARG A 62 -18.85 -0.46 -0.19
CA ARG A 62 -19.68 -1.08 -1.24
C ARG A 62 -20.67 -0.09 -1.84
N LYS A 63 -21.42 0.63 -1.01
CA LYS A 63 -22.38 1.66 -1.46
C LYS A 63 -21.70 2.71 -2.35
N VAL A 64 -20.51 3.17 -1.97
CA VAL A 64 -19.75 4.17 -2.74
C VAL A 64 -19.26 3.60 -4.08
N ILE A 65 -18.81 2.34 -4.10
CA ILE A 65 -18.36 1.64 -5.31
C ILE A 65 -19.54 1.40 -6.26
N ASP A 66 -20.61 0.77 -5.76
CA ASP A 66 -21.76 0.34 -6.56
C ASP A 66 -22.53 1.54 -7.12
N GLY A 67 -22.65 2.62 -6.34
CA GLY A 67 -23.28 3.87 -6.78
C GLY A 67 -22.35 4.81 -7.56
N ASN A 68 -21.08 4.44 -7.75
CA ASN A 68 -20.05 5.29 -8.37
C ASN A 68 -20.07 6.73 -7.82
N HIS A 69 -20.22 6.86 -6.50
CA HIS A 69 -20.40 8.14 -5.82
C HIS A 69 -19.11 8.96 -5.67
N LEU A 70 -17.96 8.47 -6.15
CA LEU A 70 -16.70 9.21 -6.14
C LEU A 70 -16.28 9.62 -7.55
N ASN A 71 -15.92 10.88 -7.70
CA ASN A 71 -15.26 11.38 -8.90
C ASN A 71 -13.83 10.81 -9.01
N GLU A 72 -13.26 10.85 -10.22
CA GLU A 72 -11.86 10.49 -10.43
C GLU A 72 -10.94 11.40 -9.60
N GLY A 73 -10.07 10.79 -8.78
CA GLY A 73 -9.21 11.51 -7.84
C GLY A 73 -9.90 11.90 -6.52
N GLY A 74 -11.20 11.61 -6.39
CA GLY A 74 -11.98 11.83 -5.18
C GLY A 74 -11.55 10.95 -4.02
N TYR A 75 -11.90 11.37 -2.80
CA TYR A 75 -11.54 10.69 -1.57
C TYR A 75 -12.75 10.27 -0.76
N LEU A 76 -12.73 9.03 -0.27
CA LEU A 76 -13.57 8.55 0.82
C LEU A 76 -12.72 8.48 2.10
N TYR A 77 -13.08 9.29 3.09
CA TYR A 77 -12.53 9.21 4.42
C TYR A 77 -13.55 8.57 5.35
N ALA A 78 -13.21 7.43 5.94
CA ALA A 78 -14.03 6.76 6.94
C ALA A 78 -13.35 6.86 8.31
N ALA A 79 -13.99 7.53 9.25
CA ALA A 79 -13.59 7.60 10.65
C ALA A 79 -14.19 6.42 11.42
N TYR A 80 -13.33 5.66 12.11
CA TYR A 80 -13.73 4.48 12.86
C TYR A 80 -13.12 4.47 14.28
N PRO A 81 -13.82 3.92 15.29
CA PRO A 81 -13.30 3.82 16.64
C PRO A 81 -12.03 2.97 16.67
N LYS A 82 -10.95 3.51 17.23
CA LYS A 82 -9.67 2.80 17.33
C LYS A 82 -9.63 1.91 18.58
N LYS A 83 -8.76 0.90 18.56
CA LYS A 83 -8.54 0.04 19.74
C LYS A 83 -8.21 0.89 20.97
N GLY A 84 -8.91 0.63 22.08
CA GLY A 84 -8.72 1.37 23.34
C GLY A 84 -9.49 2.69 23.43
N ASN A 85 -10.38 2.98 22.48
CA ASN A 85 -11.34 4.07 22.63
C ASN A 85 -12.26 3.84 23.85
N LYS A 86 -12.71 4.91 24.49
CA LYS A 86 -13.53 4.86 25.73
C LYS A 86 -15.01 5.20 25.51
N VAL A 87 -15.40 5.46 24.27
CA VAL A 87 -16.75 5.97 23.93
C VAL A 87 -17.63 4.86 23.36
N TYR A 88 -17.07 4.02 22.48
CA TYR A 88 -17.78 2.94 21.81
C TYR A 88 -17.33 1.58 22.33
N SER A 89 -18.26 0.64 22.38
CA SER A 89 -17.98 -0.77 22.71
C SER A 89 -17.25 -1.49 21.57
N THR A 90 -17.38 -0.98 20.34
CA THR A 90 -16.77 -1.51 19.13
C THR A 90 -15.49 -0.76 18.78
N TYR A 91 -14.65 -1.41 17.98
CA TYR A 91 -13.47 -0.81 17.39
C TYR A 91 -13.02 -1.62 16.17
N ILE A 92 -12.20 -1.01 15.33
CA ILE A 92 -11.55 -1.69 14.20
C ILE A 92 -10.04 -1.68 14.44
N HIS A 93 -9.40 -2.84 14.34
CA HIS A 93 -7.94 -2.92 14.36
C HIS A 93 -7.37 -2.39 13.06
N ARG A 94 -6.29 -1.61 13.17
CA ARG A 94 -5.60 -1.03 12.02
C ARG A 94 -5.13 -2.09 11.02
N ASP A 95 -4.56 -3.17 11.53
CA ASP A 95 -3.92 -4.20 10.71
C ASP A 95 -4.97 -5.07 10.00
N GLU A 96 -6.15 -5.24 10.60
CA GLU A 96 -7.28 -5.99 10.04
C GLU A 96 -8.14 -5.14 9.09
N LEU A 97 -7.97 -3.81 9.07
CA LEU A 97 -8.85 -2.92 8.30
C LEU A 97 -8.75 -3.18 6.79
N LEU A 98 -7.51 -3.30 6.28
CA LEU A 98 -7.30 -3.50 4.84
C LEU A 98 -7.76 -4.89 4.41
N GLU A 99 -7.43 -5.91 5.19
CA GLU A 99 -7.89 -7.28 4.95
C GLU A 99 -9.41 -7.37 5.02
N GLY A 100 -10.03 -6.75 6.02
CA GLY A 100 -11.48 -6.69 6.18
C GLY A 100 -12.19 -5.97 5.04
N LEU A 101 -11.55 -4.99 4.40
CA LEU A 101 -12.08 -4.36 3.19
C LEU A 101 -11.91 -5.22 1.93
N GLY A 102 -11.13 -6.30 1.98
CA GLY A 102 -10.74 -7.08 0.80
C GLY A 102 -9.73 -6.32 -0.07
N ALA A 103 -8.80 -5.61 0.56
CA ALA A 103 -7.71 -4.95 -0.15
C ALA A 103 -6.71 -5.98 -0.71
N GLU A 104 -6.35 -5.86 -1.98
CA GLU A 104 -5.24 -6.60 -2.58
C GLU A 104 -3.88 -6.04 -2.09
N GLU A 105 -2.78 -6.77 -2.38
CA GLU A 105 -1.41 -6.34 -2.01
C GLU A 105 -1.03 -4.95 -2.56
N ASN A 106 -1.63 -4.57 -3.69
CA ASN A 106 -1.44 -3.27 -4.34
C ASN A 106 -2.25 -2.14 -3.65
N GLY A 107 -3.06 -2.46 -2.64
CA GLY A 107 -3.91 -1.55 -1.89
C GLY A 107 -5.27 -1.25 -2.51
N TYR A 108 -5.61 -1.84 -3.67
CA TYR A 108 -6.94 -1.69 -4.28
C TYR A 108 -7.98 -2.54 -3.57
N ILE A 109 -9.19 -2.01 -3.42
CA ILE A 109 -10.28 -2.68 -2.73
C ILE A 109 -11.07 -3.51 -3.73
N GLY A 110 -10.96 -4.84 -3.64
CA GLY A 110 -11.56 -5.78 -4.59
C GLY A 110 -11.20 -5.45 -6.05
N THR A 111 -12.17 -5.53 -6.95
CA THR A 111 -12.00 -5.20 -8.37
C THR A 111 -12.27 -3.73 -8.70
N SER A 112 -12.35 -2.86 -7.68
CA SER A 112 -12.73 -1.45 -7.86
C SER A 112 -11.54 -0.55 -8.19
N ASN A 113 -11.84 0.68 -8.61
CA ASN A 113 -10.88 1.77 -8.75
C ASN A 113 -10.61 2.51 -7.42
N ILE A 114 -11.04 1.96 -6.28
CA ILE A 114 -10.78 2.54 -4.97
C ILE A 114 -9.52 1.92 -4.39
N LYS A 115 -8.59 2.76 -3.97
CA LYS A 115 -7.31 2.35 -3.42
C LYS A 115 -7.07 2.97 -2.05
N PHE A 116 -6.47 2.20 -1.15
CA PHE A 116 -5.94 2.74 0.09
C PHE A 116 -4.91 3.85 -0.18
N ALA A 117 -5.12 5.01 0.44
CA ALA A 117 -4.24 6.16 0.32
C ALA A 117 -3.45 6.41 1.61
N ARG A 118 -4.14 6.50 2.76
CA ARG A 118 -3.49 6.85 4.05
C ARG A 118 -4.38 6.54 5.25
N MET A 119 -3.78 6.61 6.44
CA MET A 119 -4.49 6.70 7.72
C MET A 119 -4.07 7.95 8.48
N VAL A 120 -5.01 8.57 9.21
CA VAL A 120 -4.77 9.76 10.03
C VAL A 120 -5.53 9.66 11.34
N GLY A 121 -4.85 9.88 12.47
CA GLY A 121 -5.52 9.98 13.76
C GLY A 121 -6.40 11.23 13.85
N LEU A 122 -7.70 11.03 14.11
CA LEU A 122 -8.66 12.10 14.32
C LEU A 122 -8.50 12.67 15.73
N ASN A 123 -8.74 11.83 16.73
CA ASN A 123 -8.68 12.15 18.16
C ASN A 123 -8.38 10.86 18.96
N ASP A 124 -8.66 10.87 20.27
CA ASP A 124 -8.45 9.71 21.16
C ASP A 124 -9.49 8.60 20.97
N VAL A 125 -10.53 8.83 20.18
CA VAL A 125 -11.61 7.89 19.91
C VAL A 125 -11.45 7.29 18.52
N PHE A 126 -11.22 8.11 17.50
CA PHE A 126 -11.31 7.75 16.10
C PHE A 126 -9.96 7.80 15.37
N THR A 127 -9.82 6.89 14.41
CA THR A 127 -8.83 6.96 13.33
C THR A 127 -9.56 7.07 12.00
N VAL A 128 -9.01 7.83 11.07
CA VAL A 128 -9.56 7.99 9.72
C VAL A 128 -8.76 7.14 8.75
N VAL A 129 -9.41 6.26 8.00
CA VAL A 129 -8.85 5.67 6.78
C VAL A 129 -9.24 6.51 5.58
N GLY A 130 -8.28 6.81 4.72
CA GLY A 130 -8.49 7.50 3.45
C GLY A 130 -8.34 6.53 2.29
N LEU A 131 -9.39 6.42 1.50
CA LEU A 131 -9.48 5.66 0.26
C LEU A 131 -9.62 6.65 -0.89
N LYS A 132 -8.89 6.46 -1.98
CA LYS A 132 -8.90 7.35 -3.14
C LYS A 132 -9.43 6.62 -4.35
N ALA A 133 -10.33 7.25 -5.11
CA ALA A 133 -10.70 6.80 -6.44
C ALA A 133 -9.55 7.11 -7.41
N GLU A 134 -8.83 6.08 -7.83
CA GLU A 134 -7.71 6.15 -8.74
C GLU A 134 -7.91 5.08 -9.81
N LYS A 135 -7.88 5.46 -11.09
CA LYS A 135 -7.94 4.48 -12.18
C LYS A 135 -6.92 3.40 -11.91
N GLN A 136 -7.33 2.12 -11.98
CA GLN A 136 -6.38 1.03 -12.05
C GLN A 136 -5.53 1.25 -13.31
N SER A 137 -4.39 1.89 -13.16
CA SER A 137 -3.37 1.91 -14.19
C SER A 137 -2.97 0.45 -14.37
N LYS A 138 -3.17 -0.08 -15.59
CA LYS A 138 -2.76 -1.43 -16.00
C LYS A 138 -1.43 -1.76 -15.31
N LYS A 139 -1.46 -2.71 -14.36
CA LYS A 139 -0.33 -3.20 -13.55
C LYS A 139 0.97 -2.44 -13.82
N GLN A 140 1.16 -1.28 -13.19
CA GLN A 140 2.53 -0.80 -13.05
C GLN A 140 3.21 -1.77 -12.08
N PRO A 141 4.27 -2.49 -12.51
CA PRO A 141 5.01 -3.35 -11.61
C PRO A 141 5.42 -2.51 -10.40
N SER A 142 5.20 -3.04 -9.20
CA SER A 142 5.59 -2.33 -7.98
C SER A 142 7.05 -1.90 -8.13
N SER A 143 7.31 -0.60 -8.05
CA SER A 143 8.69 -0.08 -8.06
C SER A 143 9.47 -0.50 -6.82
N LYS A 144 8.81 -1.19 -5.87
CA LYS A 144 9.45 -1.86 -4.75
C LYS A 144 9.83 -3.28 -5.18
N PRO A 145 11.12 -3.64 -5.08
CA PRO A 145 11.54 -5.02 -5.28
C PRO A 145 10.91 -5.93 -4.22
N SER A 146 10.41 -7.08 -4.67
CA SER A 146 9.87 -8.09 -3.76
C SER A 146 10.87 -8.47 -2.69
N GLN A 147 10.37 -8.71 -1.48
CA GLN A 147 11.17 -9.24 -0.38
C GLN A 147 11.16 -10.77 -0.35
N SER A 148 10.24 -11.41 -1.10
CA SER A 148 10.15 -12.86 -1.24
C SER A 148 11.24 -13.38 -2.17
N VAL A 149 12.02 -14.35 -1.71
CA VAL A 149 13.06 -15.03 -2.51
C VAL A 149 12.43 -15.83 -3.66
N GLY A 150 11.19 -16.29 -3.50
CA GLY A 150 10.47 -17.08 -4.51
C GLY A 150 10.20 -16.30 -5.80
N ASP A 151 10.02 -14.99 -5.70
CA ASP A 151 9.64 -14.14 -6.84
C ASP A 151 10.82 -13.93 -7.82
N TYR A 152 12.04 -14.28 -7.39
CA TYR A 152 13.26 -14.17 -8.20
C TYR A 152 13.67 -15.48 -8.87
N GLU A 153 12.88 -16.55 -8.71
CA GLU A 153 13.19 -17.86 -9.32
C GLU A 153 13.20 -17.78 -10.85
N ALA A 154 12.28 -17.01 -11.43
CA ALA A 154 12.23 -16.76 -12.88
C ALA A 154 13.44 -15.97 -13.41
N LEU A 155 14.26 -15.37 -12.54
CA LEU A 155 15.43 -14.56 -12.89
C LEU A 155 16.75 -15.33 -12.78
N ILE A 156 16.73 -16.60 -12.38
CA ILE A 156 17.92 -17.47 -12.38
C ILE A 156 18.57 -17.56 -13.78
N PRO A 157 17.84 -17.72 -14.89
CA PRO A 157 18.45 -17.77 -16.23
C PRO A 157 19.20 -16.48 -16.59
N GLU A 158 18.73 -15.33 -16.13
CA GLU A 158 19.40 -14.04 -16.38
C GLU A 158 20.71 -13.93 -15.57
N VAL A 159 20.76 -14.50 -14.37
CA VAL A 159 22.02 -14.61 -13.60
C VAL A 159 23.03 -15.52 -14.32
N GLU A 160 22.58 -16.65 -14.88
CA GLU A 160 23.46 -17.54 -15.65
C GLU A 160 24.04 -16.84 -16.89
N LYS A 161 23.20 -16.05 -17.58
CA LYS A 161 23.62 -15.21 -18.70
C LYS A 161 24.65 -14.16 -18.30
N ASP A 162 24.50 -13.52 -17.13
CA ASP A 162 25.48 -12.56 -16.61
C ASP A 162 26.86 -13.17 -16.32
N LEU A 163 26.91 -14.49 -16.11
CA LEU A 163 28.10 -15.25 -15.78
C LEU A 163 28.66 -16.02 -16.98
N GLN A 164 28.05 -15.92 -18.17
CA GLN A 164 28.46 -16.68 -19.36
C GLN A 164 29.92 -16.45 -19.77
N ASP A 165 30.45 -15.24 -19.52
CA ASP A 165 31.82 -14.85 -19.85
C ASP A 165 32.84 -15.32 -18.80
N ALA A 166 32.39 -15.97 -17.72
CA ALA A 166 33.20 -16.49 -16.62
C ALA A 166 32.81 -17.95 -16.31
N PRO A 167 33.21 -18.93 -17.14
CA PRO A 167 32.71 -20.31 -17.07
C PRO A 167 32.98 -21.01 -15.74
N GLU A 168 34.11 -20.71 -15.07
CA GLU A 168 34.42 -21.26 -13.75
C GLU A 168 33.48 -20.73 -12.66
N VAL A 169 33.14 -19.44 -12.73
CA VAL A 169 32.22 -18.77 -11.80
C VAL A 169 30.78 -19.26 -12.04
N LEU A 170 30.40 -19.44 -13.30
CA LEU A 170 29.12 -20.01 -13.69
C LEU A 170 28.97 -21.45 -13.18
N ALA A 171 30.00 -22.29 -13.34
CA ALA A 171 29.98 -23.66 -12.83
C ALA A 171 29.82 -23.69 -11.30
N PHE A 172 30.52 -22.80 -10.57
CA PHE A 172 30.35 -22.67 -9.13
C PHE A 172 28.92 -22.25 -8.77
N TYR A 173 28.37 -21.24 -9.44
CA TYR A 173 26.98 -20.81 -9.26
C TYR A 173 25.96 -21.94 -9.51
N GLN A 174 26.14 -22.69 -10.60
CA GLN A 174 25.31 -23.84 -10.95
C GLN A 174 25.49 -25.04 -10.00
N SER A 175 26.54 -25.07 -9.18
CA SER A 175 26.68 -26.07 -8.11
C SER A 175 25.90 -25.69 -6.84
N LEU A 176 25.50 -24.43 -6.69
CA LEU A 176 24.77 -23.96 -5.51
C LEU A 176 23.37 -24.56 -5.45
N THR A 177 22.85 -24.75 -4.23
CA THR A 177 21.45 -25.15 -4.02
C THR A 177 20.50 -24.07 -4.57
N PRO A 178 19.27 -24.43 -4.99
CA PRO A 178 18.30 -23.47 -5.55
C PRO A 178 18.07 -22.23 -4.68
N GLY A 179 18.10 -22.38 -3.35
CA GLY A 179 17.97 -21.26 -2.41
C GLY A 179 19.03 -20.16 -2.60
N TYR A 180 20.30 -20.55 -2.75
CA TYR A 180 21.40 -19.60 -2.97
C TYR A 180 21.37 -18.97 -4.37
N ARG A 181 20.93 -19.73 -5.40
CA ARG A 181 20.76 -19.18 -6.75
C ARG A 181 19.70 -18.09 -6.79
N ARG A 182 18.57 -18.30 -6.11
CA ARG A 182 17.52 -17.29 -5.93
C ARG A 182 17.99 -16.09 -5.12
N ASP A 183 18.82 -16.30 -4.10
CA ASP A 183 19.39 -15.21 -3.30
C ASP A 183 20.26 -14.27 -4.15
N TRP A 184 21.08 -14.81 -5.05
CA TRP A 184 21.85 -14.03 -6.01
C TRP A 184 20.97 -13.29 -7.03
N ALA A 185 19.96 -13.96 -7.57
CA ALA A 185 18.98 -13.32 -8.45
C ALA A 185 18.28 -12.15 -7.75
N ARG A 186 17.87 -12.34 -6.48
CA ARG A 186 17.35 -11.27 -5.65
C ARG A 186 18.37 -10.17 -5.42
N TYR A 187 19.62 -10.50 -5.07
CA TYR A 187 20.65 -9.50 -4.81
C TYR A 187 20.82 -8.56 -6.01
N VAL A 188 20.99 -9.10 -7.21
CA VAL A 188 21.19 -8.31 -8.43
C VAL A 188 19.89 -7.61 -8.84
N TYR A 189 18.81 -8.36 -9.05
CA TYR A 189 17.61 -7.86 -9.73
C TYR A 189 16.61 -7.15 -8.81
N SER A 190 16.81 -7.17 -7.49
CA SER A 190 16.08 -6.27 -6.59
C SER A 190 16.48 -4.79 -6.77
N ALA A 191 17.63 -4.50 -7.37
CA ALA A 191 17.94 -3.12 -7.72
C ALA A 191 17.04 -2.65 -8.88
N VAL A 192 16.45 -1.46 -8.77
CA VAL A 192 15.56 -0.89 -9.81
C VAL A 192 16.37 -0.14 -10.87
N GLN A 193 17.44 0.53 -10.46
CA GLN A 193 18.33 1.30 -11.34
C GLN A 193 19.36 0.38 -11.99
N GLU A 194 19.55 0.53 -13.30
CA GLU A 194 20.48 -0.32 -14.07
C GLU A 194 21.92 -0.14 -13.60
N GLU A 195 22.36 1.09 -13.31
CA GLU A 195 23.69 1.36 -12.73
C GLU A 195 23.94 0.58 -11.43
N THR A 196 22.93 0.47 -10.58
CA THR A 196 23.03 -0.33 -9.34
C THR A 196 23.04 -1.83 -9.64
N ARG A 197 22.30 -2.28 -10.66
CA ARG A 197 22.33 -3.69 -11.10
C ARG A 197 23.70 -4.06 -11.64
N GLU A 198 24.27 -3.26 -12.53
CA GLU A 198 25.63 -3.46 -13.06
C GLU A 198 26.65 -3.59 -11.94
N LYS A 199 26.64 -2.65 -10.98
CA LYS A 199 27.51 -2.73 -9.80
C LYS A 199 27.33 -4.04 -9.03
N ARG A 200 26.07 -4.45 -8.78
CA ARG A 200 25.79 -5.70 -8.06
C ARG A 200 26.16 -6.95 -8.85
N ARG A 201 26.07 -6.94 -10.18
CA ARG A 201 26.55 -8.03 -11.05
C ARG A 201 28.05 -8.21 -10.88
N GLU A 202 28.82 -7.12 -10.91
CA GLU A 202 30.27 -7.18 -10.72
C GLU A 202 30.67 -7.63 -9.31
N GLU A 203 29.96 -7.15 -8.28
CA GLU A 203 30.15 -7.63 -6.91
C GLU A 203 29.82 -9.14 -6.78
N MET A 204 28.75 -9.61 -7.44
CA MET A 204 28.38 -11.02 -7.49
C MET A 204 29.47 -11.87 -8.14
N LYS A 205 29.97 -11.47 -9.32
CA LYS A 205 31.08 -12.15 -10.01
C LYS A 205 32.30 -12.26 -9.10
N THR A 206 32.65 -11.16 -8.43
CA THR A 206 33.79 -11.13 -7.50
C THR A 206 33.59 -12.07 -6.30
N ALA A 207 32.42 -12.06 -5.69
CA ALA A 207 32.11 -12.90 -4.53
C ALA A 207 32.07 -14.40 -4.88
N LEU A 208 31.44 -14.75 -6.02
CA LEU A 208 31.38 -16.12 -6.52
C LEU A 208 32.76 -16.64 -6.92
N ALA A 209 33.59 -15.81 -7.58
CA ALA A 209 34.98 -16.16 -7.90
C ALA A 209 35.83 -16.41 -6.64
N ALA A 210 35.52 -15.72 -5.55
CA ALA A 210 36.14 -15.95 -4.24
C ALA A 210 35.52 -17.14 -3.46
N GLY A 211 34.58 -17.89 -4.06
CA GLY A 211 33.98 -19.11 -3.48
C GLY A 211 32.84 -18.87 -2.48
N TYR A 212 32.28 -17.66 -2.41
CA TYR A 212 31.21 -17.34 -1.46
C TYR A 212 29.81 -17.62 -2.03
N LYS A 213 28.97 -18.26 -1.22
CA LYS A 213 27.62 -18.69 -1.64
C LYS A 213 26.58 -17.57 -1.61
N THR A 214 26.83 -16.49 -0.85
CA THR A 214 25.99 -15.28 -0.77
C THR A 214 26.85 -14.04 -0.63
N MET A 215 26.28 -12.87 -0.94
CA MET A 215 26.93 -11.58 -0.71
C MET A 215 27.18 -11.30 0.78
N ASP A 216 26.28 -11.74 1.66
CA ASP A 216 26.44 -11.55 3.11
C ASP A 216 27.67 -12.30 3.64
N LEU A 217 27.90 -13.55 3.20
CA LEU A 217 29.11 -14.29 3.58
C LEU A 217 30.39 -13.60 3.08
N TYR A 218 30.36 -13.04 1.86
CA TYR A 218 31.48 -12.32 1.29
C TYR A 218 31.80 -11.02 2.05
N ARG A 219 30.79 -10.34 2.59
CA ARG A 219 30.97 -9.10 3.36
C ARG A 219 31.46 -9.33 4.79
N ARG A 220 31.34 -10.56 5.31
CA ARG A 220 31.77 -10.95 6.66
C ARG A 220 33.20 -11.49 6.74
N ARG A 221 33.93 -11.50 5.62
CA ARG A 221 35.33 -11.90 5.54
C ARG A 221 36.26 -10.95 6.28
#